data_AF-A0A645A4N2-F1
#
_entry.id   AF-A0A645A4N2-F1
#
_cell.length_a   1.000
_cell.length_b   1.000
_cell.length_c   1.000
_cell.angle_alpha   90.00
_cell.angle_beta   90.00
_cell.angle_gamma   90.00
#
_symmetry.space_group_name_H-M   'P 1'
#
loop_
_entity.id
_entity.type
_entity.pdbx_description
1 polymer ?
#
loop_
_entity_poly.entity_id
_entity_poly.type
_entity_poly.pdbx_seq_one_letter_code
_entity_poly.pdbx_strand_id
1 'polypeptide(L)'
;MPYVLTFEGEVVASVCVNLLPVRTESQKKLYVQLGGVMTAHDFWGRGLSRTLMQQVLDDWKSQCDVLYLYANDSVIDYYPRFGFERNQEMGFQLNAKGNALEMQRLDPFHDKDQWQMRQCFLQGNSYASFQVDTFNLLIFYSLLLYKNDVYYLPELNTLLIAKERERHWTCYDIFGNSTLPLSELLGCLRPNQELEVDLGFTPMHKQGVIEYPLQEEDTTLFVHKDLESPFQQTKMRMPLLSRA
;
A
#
# COMPACT_ATOMS: atom_id res chain seq x y z
N MET A 1 -15.43 -4.24 3.13
CA MET A 1 -16.67 -4.93 3.52
C MET A 1 -16.72 -5.00 5.04
N PRO A 2 -17.75 -4.45 5.70
CA PRO A 2 -17.86 -4.47 7.16
C PRO A 2 -18.57 -5.75 7.65
N TYR A 3 -18.03 -6.35 8.70
CA TYR A 3 -18.67 -7.33 9.55
C TYR A 3 -19.08 -6.62 10.83
N VAL A 4 -20.36 -6.64 11.16
CA VAL A 4 -20.89 -5.90 12.31
C VAL A 4 -21.81 -6.77 13.15
N LEU A 5 -21.78 -6.56 14.46
CA LEU A 5 -22.83 -7.01 15.37
C LEU A 5 -23.63 -5.80 15.82
N THR A 6 -24.95 -5.93 15.84
CA THR A 6 -25.86 -4.88 16.28
C THR A 6 -26.63 -5.28 17.53
N PHE A 7 -26.91 -4.30 18.38
CA PHE A 7 -27.79 -4.44 19.54
C PHE A 7 -28.72 -3.22 19.57
N GLU A 8 -30.03 -3.45 19.65
CA GLU A 8 -31.05 -2.39 19.64
C GLU A 8 -30.94 -1.39 18.48
N GLY A 9 -30.44 -1.86 17.33
CA GLY A 9 -30.27 -1.04 16.12
C GLY A 9 -28.94 -0.30 16.03
N GLU A 10 -28.08 -0.39 17.04
CA GLU A 10 -26.75 0.22 17.04
C GLU A 10 -25.64 -0.80 16.78
N VAL A 11 -24.57 -0.38 16.10
CA VAL A 11 -23.37 -1.22 15.88
C VAL A 11 -22.55 -1.27 17.16
N VAL A 12 -22.42 -2.46 17.75
CA VAL A 12 -21.69 -2.68 19.01
C VAL A 12 -20.34 -3.35 18.84
N ALA A 13 -20.07 -3.94 17.67
CA ALA A 13 -18.75 -4.43 17.29
C ALA A 13 -18.59 -4.41 15.77
N SER A 14 -17.37 -4.19 15.29
CA SER A 14 -17.04 -4.17 13.86
C SER A 14 -15.68 -4.82 13.56
N VAL A 15 -15.57 -5.40 12.37
CA VAL A 15 -14.32 -5.74 11.69
C VAL A 15 -14.49 -5.41 10.21
N CYS A 16 -13.58 -4.64 9.62
CA CYS A 16 -13.57 -4.30 8.21
C CYS A 16 -12.61 -5.20 7.45
N VAL A 17 -13.07 -5.75 6.33
CA VAL A 17 -12.29 -6.55 5.39
C VAL A 17 -12.06 -5.76 4.12
N ASN A 18 -10.81 -5.47 3.77
CA ASN A 18 -10.43 -4.83 2.52
C ASN A 18 -9.82 -5.87 1.58
N LEU A 19 -10.40 -5.99 0.38
CA LEU A 19 -9.94 -6.92 -0.65
C LEU A 19 -8.99 -6.17 -1.59
N LEU A 20 -7.78 -6.70 -1.71
CA LEU A 20 -6.70 -6.09 -2.48
C LEU A 20 -6.21 -7.12 -3.52
N PRO A 21 -6.80 -7.12 -4.73
CA PRO A 21 -6.23 -7.85 -5.84
C PRO A 21 -4.79 -7.36 -6.08
N VAL A 22 -3.86 -8.29 -6.20
CA VAL A 22 -2.44 -8.02 -6.40
C VAL A 22 -2.00 -8.62 -7.73
N ARG A 23 -1.30 -7.84 -8.54
CA ARG A 23 -0.66 -8.29 -9.78
C ARG A 23 0.85 -8.33 -9.58
N THR A 24 1.45 -9.49 -9.76
CA THR A 24 2.91 -9.67 -9.90
C THR A 24 3.25 -9.95 -11.37
N GLU A 25 4.53 -10.07 -11.72
CA GLU A 25 4.93 -10.49 -13.08
C GLU A 25 4.36 -11.85 -13.49
N SER A 26 4.24 -12.78 -12.54
CA SER A 26 3.91 -14.19 -12.82
C SER A 26 2.46 -14.57 -12.52
N GLN A 27 1.78 -13.83 -11.64
CA GLN A 27 0.47 -14.25 -11.12
C GLN A 27 -0.38 -13.11 -10.59
N LYS A 28 -1.70 -13.37 -10.55
CA LYS A 28 -2.66 -12.57 -9.80
C LYS A 28 -2.91 -13.24 -8.46
N LYS A 29 -2.89 -12.45 -7.39
CA LYS A 29 -3.18 -12.88 -6.02
C LYS A 29 -4.29 -12.03 -5.43
N LEU A 30 -4.87 -12.50 -4.32
CA LEU A 30 -5.77 -11.74 -3.49
C LEU A 30 -5.17 -11.59 -2.10
N TYR A 31 -4.87 -10.35 -1.72
CA TYR A 31 -4.51 -10.01 -0.35
C TYR A 31 -5.75 -9.47 0.35
N VAL A 32 -5.91 -9.84 1.61
CA VAL A 32 -7.02 -9.39 2.45
C VAL A 32 -6.45 -8.69 3.68
N GLN A 33 -6.80 -7.42 3.83
CA GLN A 33 -6.44 -6.62 4.99
C GLN A 33 -7.63 -6.56 5.95
N LEU A 34 -7.41 -6.85 7.22
CA LEU A 34 -8.35 -6.59 8.29
C LEU A 34 -8.04 -5.24 8.94
N GLY A 35 -9.08 -4.48 9.25
CA GLY A 35 -8.99 -3.19 9.92
C GLY A 35 -10.27 -2.85 10.68
N GLY A 36 -10.32 -1.69 11.34
CA GLY A 36 -11.53 -1.23 12.03
C GLY A 36 -12.09 -2.23 13.05
N VAL A 37 -11.22 -3.01 13.70
CA VAL A 37 -11.58 -3.98 14.73
C VAL A 37 -11.92 -3.20 16.00
N MET A 38 -13.21 -3.02 16.25
CA MET A 38 -13.69 -2.20 17.36
C MET A 38 -14.84 -2.90 18.08
N THR A 39 -14.98 -2.64 19.37
CA THR A 39 -16.15 -3.05 20.17
C THR A 39 -16.53 -1.87 21.05
N ALA A 40 -17.82 -1.55 21.12
CA ALA A 40 -18.34 -0.50 21.98
C ALA A 40 -17.98 -0.80 23.44
N HIS A 41 -17.56 0.24 24.18
CA HIS A 41 -17.00 0.09 25.54
C HIS A 41 -17.92 -0.71 26.48
N ASP A 42 -19.23 -0.42 26.45
CA ASP A 42 -20.21 -1.08 27.31
C ASP A 42 -20.42 -2.58 27.00
N PHE A 43 -19.87 -3.03 25.86
CA PHE A 43 -19.93 -4.40 25.36
C PHE A 43 -18.58 -5.13 25.42
N TRP A 44 -17.56 -4.53 26.03
CA TRP A 44 -16.26 -5.17 26.23
C TRP A 44 -16.35 -6.44 27.09
N GLY A 45 -15.41 -7.36 26.85
CA GLY A 45 -15.33 -8.62 27.59
C GLY A 45 -16.40 -9.66 27.24
N ARG A 46 -17.32 -9.36 26.33
CA ARG A 46 -18.44 -10.26 25.93
C ARG A 46 -18.11 -11.18 24.75
N GLY A 47 -16.88 -11.15 24.24
CA GLY A 47 -16.44 -12.00 23.13
C GLY A 47 -16.92 -11.57 21.74
N LEU A 48 -17.56 -10.40 21.59
CA LEU A 48 -18.12 -9.92 20.32
C LEU A 48 -17.07 -9.81 19.20
N SER A 49 -15.92 -9.20 19.49
CA SER A 49 -14.82 -9.09 18.53
C SER A 49 -14.26 -10.46 18.13
N ARG A 50 -14.24 -11.43 19.06
CA ARG A 50 -13.81 -12.80 18.77
C ARG A 50 -14.77 -13.47 17.79
N THR A 51 -16.08 -13.33 18.00
CA THR A 51 -17.10 -13.87 17.10
C THR A 51 -16.94 -13.31 15.69
N LEU A 52 -16.76 -11.99 15.57
CA LEU A 52 -16.55 -11.35 14.27
C LEU A 52 -15.25 -11.81 13.59
N MET A 53 -14.14 -11.86 14.32
CA MET A 53 -12.86 -12.33 13.79
C MET A 53 -12.94 -13.78 13.31
N GLN A 54 -13.64 -14.65 14.04
CA GLN A 54 -13.82 -16.04 13.62
C GLN A 54 -14.63 -16.12 12.31
N GLN A 55 -15.74 -15.39 12.22
CA GLN A 55 -16.54 -15.36 10.99
C GLN A 55 -15.72 -14.86 9.79
N VAL A 56 -14.92 -13.80 9.98
CA VAL A 56 -14.03 -13.27 8.94
C VAL A 56 -13.02 -14.33 8.49
N LEU A 57 -12.42 -15.08 9.43
CA LEU A 57 -11.47 -16.14 9.09
C LEU A 57 -12.14 -17.29 8.33
N ASP A 58 -13.32 -17.71 8.77
CA ASP A 58 -14.08 -18.79 8.12
C ASP A 58 -14.43 -18.42 6.67
N ASP A 59 -14.78 -17.15 6.43
CA ASP A 59 -15.11 -16.65 5.10
C ASP A 59 -13.85 -16.50 4.23
N TRP A 60 -12.77 -15.88 4.73
CA TRP A 60 -11.69 -15.39 3.84
C TRP A 60 -10.43 -16.24 3.82
N LYS A 61 -10.14 -17.03 4.85
CA LYS A 61 -8.86 -17.73 4.96
C LYS A 61 -8.60 -18.70 3.79
N SER A 62 -9.65 -19.35 3.28
CA SER A 62 -9.53 -20.25 2.13
C SER A 62 -9.67 -19.56 0.77
N GLN A 63 -9.98 -18.26 0.76
CA GLN A 63 -10.28 -17.48 -0.44
C GLN A 63 -9.18 -16.48 -0.81
N CYS A 64 -8.11 -16.36 -0.02
CA CYS A 64 -7.03 -15.39 -0.23
C CYS A 64 -5.65 -16.01 -0.06
N ASP A 65 -4.65 -15.38 -0.67
CA ASP A 65 -3.25 -15.81 -0.60
C ASP A 65 -2.57 -15.26 0.65
N VAL A 66 -2.93 -14.04 1.05
CA VAL A 66 -2.38 -13.34 2.23
C VAL A 66 -3.54 -12.74 3.02
N LEU A 67 -3.54 -12.96 4.33
CA LEU A 67 -4.43 -12.29 5.28
C LEU A 67 -3.59 -11.56 6.31
N TYR A 68 -3.77 -10.24 6.43
CA TYR A 68 -2.93 -9.40 7.28
C TYR A 68 -3.71 -8.26 7.93
N LEU A 69 -3.10 -7.61 8.92
CA LEU A 69 -3.65 -6.43 9.58
C LEU A 69 -2.54 -5.57 10.19
N TYR A 70 -2.84 -4.30 10.40
CA TYR A 70 -2.04 -3.42 11.23
C TYR A 70 -2.73 -3.26 12.58
N ALA A 71 -1.97 -3.43 13.66
CA ALA A 71 -2.45 -3.34 15.02
C ALA A 71 -1.71 -2.25 15.77
N ASN A 72 -2.46 -1.47 16.55
CA ASN A 72 -1.90 -0.57 17.54
C ASN A 72 -1.18 -1.36 18.63
N ASP A 73 -0.15 -0.75 19.23
CA ASP A 73 0.74 -1.40 20.19
C ASP A 73 -0.01 -1.83 21.46
N SER A 74 -1.13 -1.16 21.75
CA SER A 74 -2.03 -1.47 22.88
C SER A 74 -2.74 -2.82 22.80
N VAL A 75 -2.81 -3.46 21.62
CA VAL A 75 -3.61 -4.69 21.38
C VAL A 75 -2.83 -5.82 20.71
N ILE A 76 -1.49 -5.77 20.73
CA ILE A 76 -0.61 -6.75 20.04
C ILE A 76 -0.74 -8.20 20.54
N ASP A 77 -1.26 -8.42 21.75
CA ASP A 77 -1.46 -9.76 22.32
C ASP A 77 -2.85 -10.35 21.99
N TYR A 78 -3.69 -9.60 21.28
CA TYR A 78 -5.02 -10.03 20.85
C TYR A 78 -4.95 -10.93 19.61
N TYR A 79 -4.23 -10.50 18.58
CA TYR A 79 -4.19 -11.15 17.26
C TYR A 79 -3.51 -12.53 17.20
N PRO A 80 -2.47 -12.84 18.00
CA PRO A 80 -1.91 -14.19 18.06
C PRO A 80 -2.92 -15.28 18.40
N ARG A 81 -4.00 -14.94 19.11
CA ARG A 81 -5.10 -15.86 19.45
C ARG A 81 -5.88 -16.35 18.23
N PHE A 82 -5.75 -15.65 17.10
CA PHE A 82 -6.41 -15.93 15.83
C PHE A 82 -5.44 -16.47 14.77
N GLY A 83 -4.22 -16.85 15.16
CA GLY A 83 -3.22 -17.40 14.24
C GLY A 83 -2.40 -16.35 13.48
N PHE A 84 -2.48 -15.07 13.87
CA PHE A 84 -1.63 -14.03 13.30
C PHE A 84 -0.27 -13.95 13.99
N GLU A 85 0.78 -13.71 13.21
CA GLU A 85 2.15 -13.56 13.69
C GLU A 85 2.69 -12.17 13.33
N ARG A 86 3.51 -11.60 14.23
CA ARG A 86 4.16 -10.31 14.00
C ARG A 86 5.11 -10.43 12.81
N ASN A 87 5.04 -9.45 11.92
CA ASN A 87 5.85 -9.36 10.72
C ASN A 87 6.48 -7.97 10.61
N GLN A 88 7.55 -7.88 9.82
CA GLN A 88 8.34 -6.67 9.67
C GLN A 88 8.32 -6.23 8.20
N GLU A 89 7.87 -5.00 7.95
CA GLU A 89 8.01 -4.39 6.62
C GLU A 89 9.42 -3.83 6.44
N MET A 90 9.85 -3.72 5.18
CA MET A 90 11.13 -3.13 4.81
C MET A 90 10.92 -1.85 4.02
N GLY A 91 11.68 -0.82 4.35
CA GLY A 91 11.81 0.42 3.62
C GLY A 91 12.90 0.31 2.56
N PHE A 92 12.74 1.12 1.52
CA PHE A 92 13.63 1.14 0.36
C PHE A 92 13.93 2.58 0.02
N GLN A 93 15.21 2.90 -0.12
CA GLN A 93 15.67 4.22 -0.46
C GLN A 93 16.75 4.14 -1.54
N LEU A 94 16.82 5.12 -2.42
CA LEU A 94 17.90 5.23 -3.39
C LEU A 94 18.29 6.67 -3.64
N ASN A 95 19.49 6.86 -4.17
CA ASN A 95 19.92 8.12 -4.73
C ASN A 95 19.53 8.20 -6.21
N ALA A 96 18.78 9.23 -6.55
CA ALA A 96 18.26 9.51 -7.88
C ALA A 96 18.96 10.71 -8.49
N LYS A 97 19.29 10.62 -9.77
CA LYS A 97 19.87 11.71 -10.55
C LYS A 97 19.47 11.53 -12.00
N GLY A 98 18.89 12.58 -12.57
CA GLY A 98 18.29 12.51 -13.89
C GLY A 98 18.39 13.82 -14.64
N ASN A 99 18.12 13.72 -15.95
CA ASN A 99 18.06 14.86 -16.85
C ASN A 99 16.65 15.45 -16.86
N ALA A 100 16.55 16.68 -17.38
CA ALA A 100 15.26 17.33 -17.55
C ALA A 100 14.46 16.61 -18.64
N LEU A 101 13.19 16.33 -18.34
CA LEU A 101 12.19 15.84 -19.27
C LEU A 101 10.94 16.73 -19.14
N GLU A 102 10.11 16.76 -20.18
CA GLU A 102 8.80 17.38 -20.08
C GLU A 102 7.99 16.66 -18.98
N MET A 103 7.47 17.45 -18.03
CA MET A 103 6.68 16.95 -16.92
C MET A 103 5.43 17.81 -16.74
N GLN A 104 4.28 17.17 -16.76
CA GLN A 104 2.97 17.79 -16.57
C GLN A 104 2.43 17.40 -15.21
N ARG A 105 1.86 18.37 -14.48
CA ARG A 105 1.08 18.06 -13.28
C ARG A 105 -0.33 17.72 -13.71
N LEU A 106 -0.81 16.54 -13.33
CA LEU A 106 -2.19 16.14 -13.56
C LEU A 106 -3.04 16.58 -12.37
N ASP A 107 -4.25 17.05 -12.64
CA ASP A 107 -5.26 17.33 -11.63
C ASP A 107 -6.20 16.12 -11.49
N PRO A 108 -6.14 15.37 -10.37
CA PRO A 108 -7.00 14.21 -10.16
C PRO A 108 -8.50 14.56 -10.12
N PHE A 109 -8.89 15.84 -9.99
CA PHE A 109 -10.28 16.28 -10.08
C PHE A 109 -10.79 16.42 -11.51
N HIS A 110 -9.91 16.44 -12.51
CA HIS A 110 -10.28 16.62 -13.90
C HIS A 110 -10.41 15.26 -14.63
N ASP A 111 -11.53 15.03 -15.33
CA ASP A 111 -11.81 13.77 -16.03
C ASP A 111 -10.73 13.35 -17.05
N LYS A 112 -10.23 14.29 -17.87
CA LYS A 112 -9.13 14.06 -18.82
C LYS A 112 -7.88 13.53 -18.11
N ASP A 113 -7.55 14.09 -16.97
CA ASP A 113 -6.35 13.75 -16.22
C ASP A 113 -6.53 12.40 -15.49
N GLN A 114 -7.71 12.14 -14.92
CA GLN A 114 -8.06 10.81 -14.42
C GLN A 114 -8.00 9.75 -15.52
N TRP A 115 -8.44 10.08 -16.73
CA TRP A 115 -8.33 9.17 -17.87
C TRP A 115 -6.88 8.83 -18.17
N GLN A 116 -5.98 9.83 -18.20
CA GLN A 116 -4.55 9.62 -18.39
C GLN A 116 -3.94 8.79 -17.25
N MET A 117 -4.29 9.08 -16.00
CA MET A 117 -3.86 8.29 -14.84
C MET A 117 -4.29 6.82 -14.98
N ARG A 118 -5.52 6.58 -15.46
CA ARG A 118 -6.05 5.23 -15.71
C ARG A 118 -5.29 4.50 -16.80
N GLN A 119 -4.92 5.19 -17.89
CA GLN A 119 -4.13 4.57 -18.97
C GLN A 119 -2.77 4.12 -18.43
N CYS A 120 -2.08 4.96 -17.68
CA CYS A 120 -0.81 4.61 -17.05
C CYS A 120 -0.98 3.43 -16.07
N PHE A 121 -2.01 3.50 -15.20
CA PHE A 121 -2.28 2.46 -14.20
C PHE A 121 -2.47 1.06 -14.80
N LEU A 122 -3.15 0.96 -15.94
CA LEU A 122 -3.39 -0.30 -16.64
C LEU A 122 -2.10 -0.94 -17.16
N GLN A 123 -1.13 -0.13 -17.60
CA GLN A 123 0.21 -0.60 -17.97
C GLN A 123 0.95 -1.19 -16.76
N GLY A 124 0.73 -0.60 -15.60
CA GLY A 124 1.24 -1.06 -14.32
C GLY A 124 2.56 -0.46 -13.91
N ASN A 125 3.14 -0.98 -12.83
CA ASN A 125 4.43 -0.54 -12.32
C ASN A 125 5.54 -1.54 -12.69
N SER A 126 6.35 -1.24 -13.71
CA SER A 126 7.51 -2.06 -14.08
C SER A 126 8.66 -2.03 -13.07
N TYR A 127 8.63 -1.09 -12.13
CA TYR A 127 9.65 -0.92 -11.10
C TYR A 127 9.29 -1.60 -9.78
N ALA A 128 8.04 -2.00 -9.56
CA ALA A 128 7.59 -2.65 -8.34
C ALA A 128 7.52 -4.17 -8.49
N SER A 129 7.87 -4.91 -7.44
CA SER A 129 7.75 -6.38 -7.41
C SER A 129 6.29 -6.86 -7.53
N PHE A 130 5.34 -6.01 -7.14
CA PHE A 130 3.91 -6.21 -7.33
C PHE A 130 3.16 -4.88 -7.29
N GLN A 131 1.94 -4.89 -7.82
CA GLN A 131 1.00 -3.76 -7.80
C GLN A 131 -0.31 -4.19 -7.16
N VAL A 132 -0.90 -3.32 -6.32
CA VAL A 132 -2.30 -3.46 -5.91
C VAL A 132 -3.19 -2.96 -7.04
N ASP A 133 -3.98 -3.86 -7.62
CA ASP A 133 -4.77 -3.65 -8.85
C ASP A 133 -6.13 -3.00 -8.56
N THR A 134 -6.11 -1.91 -7.79
CA THR A 134 -7.31 -1.14 -7.42
C THR A 134 -7.15 0.34 -7.78
N PHE A 135 -7.53 0.71 -9.00
CA PHE A 135 -7.47 2.09 -9.49
C PHE A 135 -8.23 3.09 -8.59
N ASN A 136 -9.33 2.66 -7.96
CA ASN A 136 -10.09 3.53 -7.06
C ASN A 136 -9.29 3.96 -5.82
N LEU A 137 -8.38 3.11 -5.31
CA LEU A 137 -7.50 3.48 -4.20
C LEU A 137 -6.50 4.54 -4.63
N LEU A 138 -5.89 4.37 -5.81
CA LEU A 138 -5.01 5.37 -6.42
C LEU A 138 -5.71 6.73 -6.47
N ILE A 139 -6.89 6.80 -7.08
CA ILE A 139 -7.66 8.04 -7.21
C ILE A 139 -8.05 8.60 -5.83
N PHE A 140 -8.49 7.75 -4.90
CA PHE A 140 -8.84 8.18 -3.55
C PHE A 140 -7.67 8.89 -2.84
N TYR A 141 -6.48 8.29 -2.82
CA TYR A 141 -5.30 8.91 -2.21
C TYR A 141 -4.81 10.12 -2.99
N SER A 142 -4.85 10.08 -4.32
CA SER A 142 -4.50 11.23 -5.16
C SER A 142 -5.39 12.44 -4.86
N LEU A 143 -6.71 12.25 -4.74
CA LEU A 143 -7.65 13.33 -4.41
C LEU A 143 -7.46 13.86 -2.98
N LEU A 144 -7.25 12.95 -2.01
CA LEU A 144 -7.25 13.30 -0.59
C LEU A 144 -5.91 13.88 -0.11
N LEU A 145 -4.79 13.30 -0.54
CA LEU A 145 -3.47 13.56 0.05
C LEU A 145 -2.43 14.12 -0.94
N TYR A 146 -2.58 13.83 -2.23
CA TYR A 146 -1.52 14.01 -3.24
C TYR A 146 -1.95 14.80 -4.46
N LYS A 147 -2.99 15.64 -4.36
CA LYS A 147 -3.59 16.32 -5.53
C LYS A 147 -2.61 17.18 -6.34
N ASN A 148 -1.55 17.68 -5.71
CA ASN A 148 -0.53 18.52 -6.33
C ASN A 148 0.77 17.75 -6.67
N ASP A 149 0.78 16.45 -6.38
CA ASP A 149 1.94 15.57 -6.30
C ASP A 149 1.84 14.43 -7.34
N VAL A 150 1.03 14.63 -8.39
CA VAL A 150 0.82 13.72 -9.52
C VAL A 150 1.50 14.28 -10.76
N TYR A 151 2.53 13.59 -11.24
CA TYR A 151 3.37 14.00 -12.36
C TYR A 151 3.25 13.02 -13.52
N TYR A 152 3.04 13.52 -14.72
CA TYR A 152 3.03 12.73 -15.95
C TYR A 152 4.19 13.17 -16.85
N LEU A 153 4.97 12.20 -17.33
CA LEU A 153 6.05 12.39 -18.28
C LEU A 153 5.58 11.88 -19.65
N PRO A 154 5.16 12.76 -20.58
CA PRO A 154 4.57 12.34 -21.85
C PRO A 154 5.51 11.51 -22.72
N GLU A 155 6.78 11.87 -22.78
CA GLU A 155 7.81 11.16 -23.57
C GLU A 155 7.97 9.70 -23.14
N LEU A 156 7.78 9.42 -21.85
CA LEU A 156 7.91 8.09 -21.27
C LEU A 156 6.55 7.40 -21.08
N ASN A 157 5.44 8.10 -21.36
CA ASN A 157 4.08 7.70 -21.00
C ASN A 157 4.00 7.12 -19.57
N THR A 158 4.54 7.88 -18.61
CA THR A 158 4.73 7.40 -17.23
C THR A 158 4.19 8.41 -16.22
N LEU A 159 3.42 7.90 -15.28
CA LEU A 159 2.86 8.60 -14.13
C LEU A 159 3.74 8.35 -12.91
N LEU A 160 4.07 9.41 -12.17
CA LEU A 160 4.71 9.38 -10.87
C LEU A 160 3.78 10.02 -9.85
N ILE A 161 3.57 9.37 -8.71
CA ILE A 161 3.00 10.03 -7.53
C ILE A 161 4.15 10.19 -6.54
N ALA A 162 4.61 11.43 -6.37
CA ALA A 162 5.79 11.70 -5.56
C ALA A 162 5.65 13.02 -4.81
N LYS A 163 6.15 13.09 -3.59
CA LYS A 163 6.05 14.30 -2.77
C LYS A 163 7.38 14.61 -2.11
N GLU A 164 7.71 15.89 -2.10
CA GLU A 164 8.82 16.43 -1.30
C GLU A 164 8.30 16.85 0.07
N ARG A 165 8.98 16.41 1.14
CA ARG A 165 8.80 16.90 2.50
C ARG A 165 10.17 17.18 3.10
N GLU A 166 10.40 18.40 3.58
CA GLU A 166 11.65 18.78 4.25
C GLU A 166 12.93 18.41 3.46
N ARG A 167 12.88 18.53 2.12
CA ARG A 167 13.95 18.16 1.17
C ARG A 167 14.19 16.65 0.96
N HIS A 168 13.37 15.80 1.56
CA HIS A 168 13.34 14.37 1.25
C HIS A 168 12.17 14.06 0.32
N TRP A 169 12.43 13.22 -0.68
CA TRP A 169 11.40 12.79 -1.62
C TRP A 169 10.85 11.42 -1.22
N THR A 170 9.55 11.27 -1.33
CA THR A 170 8.90 9.95 -1.31
C THR A 170 8.22 9.75 -2.65
N CYS A 171 8.59 8.69 -3.37
CA CYS A 171 7.85 8.22 -4.53
C CYS A 171 6.84 7.17 -4.06
N TYR A 172 5.55 7.52 -4.03
CA TYR A 172 4.49 6.63 -3.55
C TYR A 172 4.25 5.47 -4.50
N ASP A 173 4.22 5.74 -5.81
CA ASP A 173 4.05 4.72 -6.84
C ASP A 173 4.38 5.28 -8.24
N ILE A 174 4.57 4.38 -9.20
CA ILE A 174 4.91 4.65 -10.61
C ILE A 174 4.02 3.82 -11.51
N PHE A 175 3.45 4.40 -12.56
CA PHE A 175 2.64 3.65 -13.51
C PHE A 175 2.98 4.00 -14.95
N GLY A 176 3.18 3.01 -15.80
CA GLY A 176 3.61 3.17 -17.18
C GLY A 176 4.72 2.19 -17.54
N ASN A 177 5.20 2.29 -18.78
CA ASN A 177 6.20 1.39 -19.33
C ASN A 177 7.52 2.12 -19.63
N SER A 178 7.93 3.03 -18.74
CA SER A 178 9.25 3.68 -18.85
C SER A 178 10.34 2.60 -18.89
N THR A 179 11.32 2.80 -19.78
CA THR A 179 12.52 1.97 -19.90
C THR A 179 13.73 2.60 -19.21
N LEU A 180 13.58 3.80 -18.63
CA LEU A 180 14.67 4.44 -17.90
C LEU A 180 15.01 3.66 -16.63
N PRO A 181 16.29 3.66 -16.19
CA PRO A 181 16.63 3.24 -14.84
C PRO A 181 15.82 4.01 -13.80
N LEU A 182 15.40 3.34 -12.71
CA LEU A 182 14.56 3.95 -11.68
C LEU A 182 15.17 5.22 -11.08
N SER A 183 16.49 5.22 -10.83
CA SER A 183 17.23 6.39 -10.33
C SER A 183 17.22 7.57 -11.30
N GLU A 184 17.23 7.32 -12.61
CA GLU A 184 17.17 8.37 -13.63
C GLU A 184 15.76 8.95 -13.74
N LEU A 185 14.73 8.07 -13.77
CA LEU A 185 13.32 8.47 -13.80
C LEU A 185 12.95 9.35 -12.61
N LEU A 186 13.31 8.93 -11.39
CA LEU A 186 13.05 9.71 -10.19
C LEU A 186 13.88 11.00 -10.14
N GLY A 187 15.07 11.00 -10.75
CA GLY A 187 15.91 12.18 -10.87
C GLY A 187 15.30 13.30 -11.72
N CYS A 188 14.34 12.98 -12.59
CA CYS A 188 13.59 13.98 -13.36
C CYS A 188 12.74 14.91 -12.47
N LEU A 189 12.45 14.55 -11.21
CA LEU A 189 11.72 15.39 -10.25
C LEU A 189 12.52 16.68 -9.89
N ARG A 190 13.86 16.60 -9.91
CA ARG A 190 14.78 17.74 -9.76
C ARG A 190 15.99 17.53 -10.68
N PRO A 191 15.90 17.92 -11.95
CA PRO A 191 16.97 17.75 -12.91
C PRO A 191 18.29 18.40 -12.45
N ASN A 192 19.41 17.75 -12.76
CA ASN A 192 20.76 18.21 -12.39
C ASN A 192 21.06 18.27 -10.88
N GLN A 193 20.18 17.75 -10.02
CA GLN A 193 20.40 17.60 -8.59
C GLN A 193 20.35 16.12 -8.21
N GLU A 194 21.13 15.74 -7.22
CA GLU A 194 21.01 14.41 -6.61
C GLU A 194 19.90 14.47 -5.56
N LEU A 195 19.05 13.45 -5.57
CA LEU A 195 17.91 13.32 -4.69
C LEU A 195 18.01 12.03 -3.91
N GLU A 196 17.77 12.10 -2.61
CA GLU A 196 17.47 10.91 -1.83
C GLU A 196 15.96 10.66 -1.90
N VAL A 197 15.56 9.46 -2.33
CA VAL A 197 14.16 9.12 -2.58
C VAL A 197 13.79 7.83 -1.85
N ASP A 198 12.82 7.93 -0.94
CA ASP A 198 12.14 6.77 -0.36
C ASP A 198 11.09 6.22 -1.33
N LEU A 199 11.10 4.91 -1.51
CA LEU A 199 10.15 4.21 -2.36
C LEU A 199 8.99 3.71 -1.51
N GLY A 200 7.79 4.18 -1.85
CA GLY A 200 6.51 3.78 -1.28
C GLY A 200 6.07 2.38 -1.66
N PHE A 201 6.85 1.65 -2.44
CA PHE A 201 6.60 0.29 -2.93
C PHE A 201 7.87 -0.56 -2.82
N THR A 202 7.74 -1.88 -2.99
CA THR A 202 8.89 -2.78 -3.02
C THR A 202 9.50 -2.79 -4.42
N PRO A 203 10.76 -2.36 -4.62
CA PRO A 203 11.34 -2.33 -5.96
C PRO A 203 11.62 -3.76 -6.47
N MET A 204 11.37 -3.99 -7.75
CA MET A 204 11.65 -5.25 -8.45
C MET A 204 13.16 -5.54 -8.46
N HIS A 205 13.96 -4.51 -8.74
CA HIS A 205 15.42 -4.58 -8.74
C HIS A 205 15.97 -3.77 -7.57
N LYS A 206 16.80 -4.42 -6.74
CA LYS A 206 17.37 -3.82 -5.52
C LYS A 206 18.80 -3.26 -5.72
N GLN A 207 19.30 -3.22 -6.95
CA GLN A 207 20.64 -2.71 -7.21
C GLN A 207 20.71 -1.20 -6.91
N GLY A 208 21.62 -0.79 -6.02
CA GLY A 208 21.74 0.61 -5.59
C GLY A 208 20.63 1.08 -4.64
N VAL A 209 19.79 0.15 -4.15
CA VAL A 209 18.74 0.43 -3.16
C VAL A 209 19.26 0.10 -1.77
N ILE A 210 19.10 1.04 -0.84
CA ILE A 210 19.32 0.88 0.59
C ILE A 210 18.04 0.29 1.20
N GLU A 211 18.17 -0.85 1.87
CA GLU A 211 17.08 -1.50 2.61
C GLU A 211 17.20 -1.23 4.10
N TYR A 212 16.09 -0.88 4.76
CA TYR A 212 16.05 -0.67 6.21
C TYR A 212 14.75 -1.22 6.80
N PRO A 213 14.73 -1.71 8.05
CA PRO A 213 13.47 -2.11 8.69
C PRO A 213 12.57 -0.89 8.90
N LEU A 214 11.31 -0.98 8.48
CA LEU A 214 10.33 0.09 8.73
C LEU A 214 9.82 0.02 10.17
N GLN A 215 9.96 1.10 10.92
CA GLN A 215 9.36 1.22 12.23
C GLN A 215 8.44 2.41 12.25
N GLU A 216 7.15 2.15 12.39
CA GLU A 216 6.12 3.17 12.54
C GLU A 216 5.58 3.10 13.97
N GLU A 217 5.41 4.27 14.59
CA GLU A 217 4.85 4.34 15.94
C GLU A 217 3.42 3.80 15.97
N ASP A 218 3.08 3.07 17.03
CA ASP A 218 1.75 2.49 17.26
C ASP A 218 1.23 1.64 16.09
N THR A 219 2.14 0.99 15.36
CA THR A 219 1.82 0.20 14.17
C THR A 219 2.66 -1.06 14.10
N THR A 220 2.03 -2.21 14.38
CA THR A 220 2.62 -3.54 14.21
C THR A 220 1.89 -4.31 13.11
N LEU A 221 2.63 -4.80 12.11
CA LEU A 221 2.09 -5.68 11.06
C LEU A 221 1.91 -7.10 11.59
N PHE A 222 0.76 -7.69 11.31
CA PHE A 222 0.41 -9.07 11.60
C PHE A 222 -0.02 -9.79 10.34
N VAL A 223 0.47 -11.01 10.12
CA VAL A 223 0.10 -11.87 8.98
C VAL A 223 -0.33 -13.24 9.49
N HIS A 224 -1.39 -13.80 8.91
CA HIS A 224 -1.90 -15.09 9.33
C HIS A 224 -0.92 -16.21 8.94
N LYS A 225 -0.47 -17.01 9.92
CA LYS A 225 0.63 -17.98 9.77
C LYS A 225 0.37 -19.14 8.79
N ASP A 226 -0.90 -19.51 8.61
CA ASP A 226 -1.28 -20.61 7.70
C ASP A 226 -1.39 -20.16 6.23
N LEU A 227 -1.09 -18.88 5.94
CA LEU A 227 -1.14 -18.29 4.60
C LEU A 227 0.25 -17.82 4.17
N GLU A 228 0.37 -17.29 2.95
CA GLU A 228 1.65 -16.76 2.49
C GLU A 228 2.07 -15.56 3.36
N SER A 229 3.37 -15.49 3.67
CA SER A 229 3.98 -14.36 4.36
C SER A 229 5.13 -13.78 3.54
N PRO A 230 4.82 -12.96 2.52
CA PRO A 230 5.85 -12.41 1.65
C PRO A 230 6.74 -11.37 2.39
N PHE A 231 6.25 -10.78 3.49
CA PHE A 231 6.99 -9.83 4.32
C PHE A 231 8.26 -10.43 4.93
N GLN A 232 8.18 -11.65 5.49
CA GLN A 232 9.35 -12.36 6.02
C GLN A 232 10.22 -12.98 4.93
N GLN A 233 9.60 -13.51 3.87
CA GLN A 233 10.31 -14.31 2.85
C GLN A 233 11.08 -13.44 1.85
N THR A 234 10.45 -12.37 1.35
CA THR A 234 11.00 -11.57 0.25
C THR A 234 11.44 -10.18 0.68
N LYS A 235 11.29 -9.82 1.96
CA LYS A 235 11.62 -8.49 2.51
C LYS A 235 10.92 -7.41 1.68
N MET A 236 9.65 -7.16 1.98
CA MET A 236 8.81 -6.23 1.22
C MET A 236 8.08 -5.24 2.12
N ARG A 237 7.52 -4.21 1.50
CA ARG A 237 6.47 -3.34 2.02
C ARG A 237 5.22 -3.44 1.15
N MET A 238 4.07 -3.21 1.77
CA MET A 238 2.84 -2.85 1.07
C MET A 238 2.99 -1.47 0.41
N PRO A 239 2.47 -1.28 -0.82
CA PRO A 239 2.44 0.02 -1.47
C PRO A 239 1.71 1.05 -0.60
N LEU A 240 2.29 2.24 -0.45
CA LEU A 240 1.71 3.30 0.37
C LEU A 240 0.32 3.74 -0.12
N LEU A 241 0.06 3.67 -1.43
CA LEU A 241 -1.26 3.95 -2.02
C LEU A 241 -2.28 2.80 -1.86
N SER A 242 -1.97 1.82 -1.02
CA SER A 242 -2.85 0.69 -0.68
C SER A 242 -3.00 0.44 0.81
N ARG A 243 -2.28 1.20 1.66
CA ARG A 243 -2.38 1.09 3.12
C ARG A 243 -3.55 1.91 3.63
N ALA A 244 -4.66 1.23 3.92
CA ALA A 244 -5.78 1.78 4.67
C ALA A 244 -5.48 1.82 6.17
#